data_AF-Q0UA51-F1
#
_entry.id   AF-Q0UA51-F1
#
_cell.length_a   1.000
_cell.length_b   1.000
_cell.length_c   1.000
_cell.angle_alpha   90.00
_cell.angle_beta   90.00
_cell.angle_gamma   90.00
#
_symmetry.space_group_name_H-M   'P 1'
#
loop_
_entity.id
_entity.type
_entity.pdbx_description
1 polymer ?
#
loop_
_entity_poly.entity_id
_entity_poly.type
_entity_poly.pdbx_seq_one_letter_code
_entity_poly.pdbx_strand_id
1 'polypeptide(L)'
;MYPILCKVRYETLHLLLRSKELWIQIAVSFVLNWIIAPLFMVGLAWAFLPDRQDLREGLIFVGIARCIAMVLIWTDLAGGDGDYCAVLVAFNSILQIVLFAPFAIFYVQIVSHGDKTSVSYEGVAQSVGVFLGIPLGAAVLTRLGLRTLLGEDRYQRRFIRYIAPFSLIGLLYTIIVLFASQGAHVVRQITDVLRVCAPLLVYFLVIFTSTVWFCWKMGFGYRLYRCKQ
;
A
#
# COMPACT_ATOMS: atom_id res chain seq x y z
N MET A 1 4.79 -7.22 7.32
CA MET A 1 3.49 -7.38 6.61
C MET A 1 2.62 -8.50 7.17
N TYR A 2 3.21 -9.66 7.48
CA TYR A 2 2.50 -10.84 7.98
C TYR A 2 1.46 -10.59 9.10
N PRO A 3 1.75 -9.87 10.20
CA PRO A 3 0.77 -9.65 11.29
C PRO A 3 -0.55 -9.00 10.84
N ILE A 4 -0.47 -8.06 9.91
CA ILE A 4 -1.62 -7.28 9.44
C ILE A 4 -2.43 -8.13 8.46
N LEU A 5 -1.77 -8.88 7.59
CA LEU A 5 -2.41 -9.79 6.65
C LEU A 5 -3.13 -10.95 7.35
N CYS A 6 -2.69 -11.35 8.56
CA CYS A 6 -3.41 -12.31 9.39
C CYS A 6 -4.74 -11.76 9.91
N LYS A 7 -4.91 -10.44 10.06
CA LYS A 7 -6.18 -9.84 10.51
C LYS A 7 -7.28 -9.90 9.45
N VAL A 8 -6.91 -9.93 8.17
CA VAL A 8 -7.84 -9.93 7.03
C VAL A 8 -8.70 -11.20 7.01
N ARG A 9 -10.03 -11.03 7.04
CA ARG A 9 -11.03 -12.09 6.88
C ARG A 9 -11.16 -12.51 5.41
N TYR A 10 -10.30 -13.41 4.94
CA TYR A 10 -10.40 -13.94 3.57
C TYR A 10 -11.69 -14.72 3.31
N GLU A 11 -12.36 -15.17 4.38
CA GLU A 11 -13.51 -16.06 4.27
C GLU A 11 -14.81 -15.31 4.04
N THR A 12 -14.89 -14.03 4.40
CA THR A 12 -16.02 -13.16 4.06
C THR A 12 -15.87 -12.52 2.68
N LEU A 13 -14.70 -12.66 2.05
CA LEU A 13 -14.37 -12.10 0.74
C LEU A 13 -15.39 -12.53 -0.33
N HIS A 14 -15.74 -13.81 -0.39
CA HIS A 14 -16.67 -14.35 -1.39
C HIS A 14 -18.12 -13.85 -1.23
N LEU A 15 -18.54 -13.51 -0.01
CA LEU A 15 -19.88 -12.97 0.26
C LEU A 15 -19.99 -11.51 -0.19
N LEU A 16 -18.92 -10.73 0.02
CA LEU A 16 -18.85 -9.32 -0.33
C LEU A 16 -18.66 -9.10 -1.85
N LEU A 17 -17.93 -9.99 -2.52
CA LEU A 17 -17.74 -10.00 -3.99
C LEU A 17 -19.02 -10.21 -4.80
N ARG A 18 -20.14 -10.58 -4.16
CA ARG A 18 -21.44 -10.76 -4.84
C ARG A 18 -22.17 -9.44 -5.13
N SER A 19 -21.75 -8.35 -4.50
CA SER A 19 -22.36 -7.02 -4.67
C SER A 19 -21.76 -6.27 -5.86
N LYS A 20 -22.60 -5.75 -6.76
CA LYS A 20 -22.15 -4.96 -7.92
C LYS A 20 -21.47 -3.65 -7.50
N GLU A 21 -21.91 -3.05 -6.40
CA GLU A 21 -21.33 -1.81 -5.86
C GLU A 21 -19.86 -1.98 -5.46
N LEU A 22 -19.50 -3.12 -4.85
CA LEU A 22 -18.13 -3.39 -4.43
C LEU A 22 -17.20 -3.55 -5.64
N TRP A 23 -17.65 -4.20 -6.72
CA TRP A 23 -16.87 -4.28 -7.96
C TRP A 23 -16.61 -2.92 -8.60
N ILE A 24 -17.61 -2.02 -8.59
CA ILE A 24 -17.44 -0.64 -9.07
C ILE A 24 -16.38 0.07 -8.22
N GLN A 25 -16.42 -0.09 -6.90
CA GLN A 25 -15.45 0.55 -6.00
C GLN A 25 -14.04 -0.05 -6.12
N ILE A 26 -13.90 -1.36 -6.33
CA ILE A 26 -12.62 -1.99 -6.64
C ILE A 26 -12.06 -1.44 -7.95
N ALA A 27 -12.89 -1.32 -9.00
CA ALA A 27 -12.47 -0.77 -10.29
C ALA A 27 -12.02 0.70 -10.16
N VAL A 28 -12.78 1.52 -9.42
CA VAL A 28 -12.40 2.91 -9.10
C VAL A 28 -11.06 2.94 -8.36
N SER A 29 -10.91 2.12 -7.32
CA SER A 29 -9.66 2.02 -6.55
C SER A 29 -8.49 1.57 -7.43
N PHE A 30 -8.72 0.62 -8.34
CA PHE A 30 -7.72 0.16 -9.30
C PHE A 30 -7.24 1.32 -10.19
N VAL A 31 -8.16 2.02 -10.83
CA VAL A 31 -7.84 3.15 -11.72
C VAL A 31 -7.11 4.27 -10.95
N LEU A 32 -7.61 4.64 -9.77
CA LEU A 32 -6.97 5.66 -8.94
C LEU A 32 -5.55 5.26 -8.54
N ASN A 33 -5.35 4.02 -8.12
CA ASN A 33 -4.09 3.57 -7.52
C ASN A 33 -3.02 3.18 -8.54
N TRP A 34 -3.41 2.63 -9.69
CA TRP A 34 -2.48 2.10 -10.68
C TRP A 34 -2.30 3.02 -11.89
N ILE A 35 -3.26 3.91 -12.15
CA ILE A 35 -3.22 4.82 -13.30
C ILE A 35 -3.04 6.26 -12.83
N ILE A 36 -4.02 6.80 -12.11
CA ILE A 36 -4.05 8.24 -11.79
C ILE A 36 -2.91 8.63 -10.85
N ALA A 37 -2.74 7.90 -9.75
CA ALA A 37 -1.70 8.19 -8.76
C ALA A 37 -0.28 8.07 -9.35
N PRO A 38 0.13 6.97 -10.01
CA PRO A 38 1.47 6.86 -10.57
C PRO A 38 1.73 7.89 -11.67
N LEU A 39 0.75 8.17 -12.54
CA LEU A 39 0.90 9.17 -13.58
C LEU A 39 1.07 10.58 -12.99
N PHE A 40 0.30 10.90 -11.96
CA PHE A 40 0.43 12.16 -11.23
C PHE A 40 1.80 12.27 -10.54
N MET A 41 2.29 11.17 -9.96
CA MET A 41 3.63 11.13 -9.36
C MET A 41 4.72 11.36 -10.40
N VAL A 42 4.64 10.73 -11.59
CA VAL A 42 5.60 10.98 -12.68
C VAL A 42 5.60 12.44 -13.09
N GLY A 43 4.42 13.06 -13.23
CA GLY A 43 4.29 14.49 -13.53
C GLY A 43 4.95 15.37 -12.48
N LEU A 44 4.73 15.08 -11.19
CA LEU A 44 5.38 15.81 -10.09
C LEU A 44 6.89 15.57 -10.04
N ALA A 45 7.34 14.35 -10.32
CA ALA A 45 8.75 14.00 -10.33
C ALA A 45 9.51 14.78 -11.43
N TRP A 46 8.90 14.97 -12.60
CA TRP A 46 9.44 15.83 -13.65
C TRP A 46 9.39 17.32 -13.30
N ALA A 47 8.31 17.79 -12.66
CA ALA A 47 8.16 19.19 -12.31
C ALA A 47 9.13 19.65 -11.22
N PHE A 48 9.43 18.81 -10.23
CA PHE A 48 10.26 19.18 -9.08
C PHE A 48 11.72 18.70 -9.19
N LEU A 49 11.99 17.64 -9.96
CA LEU A 49 13.32 17.01 -10.06
C LEU A 49 13.77 16.81 -11.53
N PRO A 50 13.78 17.85 -12.39
CA PRO A 50 14.20 17.73 -13.79
C PRO A 50 15.70 17.42 -13.95
N ASP A 51 16.52 17.82 -12.98
CA ASP A 51 18.00 17.69 -13.08
C ASP A 51 18.54 16.40 -12.42
N ARG A 52 17.71 15.70 -11.63
CA ARG A 52 18.12 14.54 -10.80
C ARG A 52 17.33 13.30 -11.18
N GLN A 53 17.84 12.55 -12.15
CA GLN A 53 17.17 11.35 -12.65
C GLN A 53 17.09 10.24 -11.59
N ASP A 54 18.14 10.07 -10.79
CA ASP A 54 18.21 9.11 -9.68
C ASP A 54 17.08 9.31 -8.65
N LEU A 55 16.85 10.56 -8.23
CA LEU A 55 15.77 10.89 -7.29
C LEU A 55 14.38 10.78 -7.93
N ARG A 56 14.27 11.08 -9.23
CA ARG A 56 13.03 10.96 -9.98
C ARG A 56 12.57 9.51 -10.08
N GLU A 57 13.48 8.61 -10.46
CA GLU A 57 13.19 7.18 -10.55
C GLU A 57 12.74 6.65 -9.18
N GLY A 58 13.47 6.98 -8.11
CA GLY A 58 13.07 6.64 -6.74
C GLY A 58 11.69 7.16 -6.34
N LEU A 59 11.36 8.41 -6.70
CA LEU A 59 10.05 9.00 -6.43
C LEU A 59 8.92 8.30 -7.21
N ILE A 60 9.17 7.91 -8.46
CA ILE A 60 8.23 7.13 -9.28
C ILE A 60 8.00 5.76 -8.66
N PHE A 61 9.04 5.07 -8.20
CA PHE A 61 8.91 3.81 -7.47
C PHE A 61 8.02 3.96 -6.23
N VAL A 62 8.19 5.04 -5.46
CA VAL A 62 7.32 5.34 -4.31
C VAL A 62 5.87 5.57 -4.74
N GLY A 63 5.63 6.24 -5.87
CA GLY A 63 4.28 6.45 -6.42
C GLY A 63 3.56 5.16 -6.84
N ILE A 64 4.31 4.19 -7.36
CA ILE A 64 3.79 2.87 -7.77
C ILE A 64 3.61 1.95 -6.55
N ALA A 65 4.45 2.10 -5.54
CA ALA A 65 4.37 1.32 -4.31
C ALA A 65 3.08 1.64 -3.55
N ARG A 66 2.15 0.69 -3.53
CA ARG A 66 0.91 0.82 -2.79
C ARG A 66 1.12 0.43 -1.33
N CYS A 67 0.61 1.26 -0.42
CA CYS A 67 0.57 0.92 0.99
C CYS A 67 -0.67 0.07 1.29
N ILE A 68 -0.43 -1.16 1.73
CA ILE A 68 -1.49 -2.14 2.01
C ILE A 68 -1.80 -2.18 3.52
N ALA A 69 -0.75 -2.14 4.35
CA ALA A 69 -0.86 -2.46 5.77
C ALA A 69 -1.36 -1.28 6.62
N MET A 70 -0.83 -0.07 6.39
CA MET A 70 -1.14 1.09 7.21
C MET A 70 -2.57 1.61 7.00
N VAL A 71 -3.13 1.40 5.80
CA VAL A 71 -4.50 1.81 5.46
C VAL A 71 -5.54 1.14 6.35
N LEU A 72 -5.32 -0.11 6.77
CA LEU A 72 -6.22 -0.83 7.67
C LEU A 72 -6.27 -0.16 9.06
N ILE A 73 -5.12 0.27 9.57
CA ILE A 73 -5.02 0.97 10.86
C ILE A 73 -5.71 2.35 10.78
N TRP A 74 -5.45 3.11 9.71
CA TRP A 74 -6.12 4.41 9.51
C TRP A 74 -7.62 4.27 9.35
N THR A 75 -8.09 3.21 8.68
CA THR A 75 -9.53 2.94 8.52
C THR A 75 -10.17 2.64 9.87
N ASP A 76 -9.51 1.82 10.69
CA ASP A 76 -9.98 1.48 12.05
C ASP A 76 -10.06 2.73 12.94
N LEU A 77 -9.03 3.58 12.91
CA LEU A 77 -8.99 4.86 13.63
C LEU A 77 -10.03 5.87 13.15
N ALA A 78 -10.33 5.86 11.85
CA ALA A 78 -11.35 6.74 11.25
C ALA A 78 -12.79 6.22 11.43
N GLY A 79 -12.98 5.07 12.10
CA GLY A 79 -14.29 4.44 12.28
C GLY A 79 -14.91 3.92 10.97
N GLY A 80 -14.08 3.57 9.99
CA GLY A 80 -14.51 3.01 8.71
C GLY A 80 -14.86 1.52 8.78
N ASP A 81 -15.36 0.97 7.67
CA ASP A 81 -15.65 -0.45 7.55
C ASP A 81 -14.34 -1.25 7.36
N GLY A 82 -13.90 -1.90 8.45
CA GLY A 82 -12.68 -2.70 8.46
C GLY A 82 -12.75 -3.95 7.58
N ASP A 83 -13.94 -4.53 7.35
CA ASP A 83 -14.09 -5.69 6.48
C ASP A 83 -13.95 -5.31 5.02
N TYR A 84 -14.63 -4.24 4.63
CA TYR A 84 -14.51 -3.69 3.30
C TYR A 84 -13.07 -3.28 2.97
N CYS A 85 -12.40 -2.61 3.91
CA CYS A 85 -10.99 -2.24 3.76
C CYS A 85 -10.09 -3.46 3.64
N ALA A 86 -10.32 -4.51 4.44
CA ALA A 86 -9.55 -5.74 4.37
C ALA A 86 -9.68 -6.45 3.01
N VAL A 87 -10.87 -6.42 2.39
CA VAL A 87 -11.09 -6.91 1.01
C VAL A 87 -10.25 -6.11 0.01
N LEU A 88 -10.31 -4.78 0.09
CA LEU A 88 -9.60 -3.90 -0.84
C LEU A 88 -8.08 -4.05 -0.72
N VAL A 89 -7.59 -4.21 0.51
CA VAL A 89 -6.20 -4.48 0.86
C VAL A 89 -5.74 -5.84 0.30
N ALA A 90 -6.55 -6.89 0.45
CA ALA A 90 -6.23 -8.21 -0.10
C ALA A 90 -6.11 -8.17 -1.63
N PHE A 91 -7.08 -7.54 -2.30
CA PHE A 91 -7.06 -7.40 -3.75
C PHE A 91 -5.85 -6.57 -4.23
N ASN A 92 -5.59 -5.43 -3.60
CA ASN A 92 -4.40 -4.62 -3.92
C ASN A 92 -3.09 -5.36 -3.65
N SER A 93 -3.02 -6.25 -2.65
CA SER A 93 -1.81 -7.06 -2.40
C SER A 93 -1.50 -8.01 -3.56
N ILE A 94 -2.53 -8.71 -4.05
CA ILE A 94 -2.38 -9.63 -5.19
C ILE A 94 -1.99 -8.84 -6.44
N LEU A 95 -2.69 -7.73 -6.69
CA LEU A 95 -2.33 -6.84 -7.79
C LEU A 95 -0.91 -6.30 -7.65
N GLN A 96 -0.46 -5.97 -6.44
CA GLN A 96 0.90 -5.47 -6.24
C GLN A 96 1.95 -6.53 -6.54
N ILE A 97 1.71 -7.80 -6.21
CA ILE A 97 2.64 -8.88 -6.54
C ILE A 97 2.79 -9.03 -8.07
N VAL A 98 1.69 -8.90 -8.81
CA VAL A 98 1.68 -9.13 -10.27
C VAL A 98 2.06 -7.88 -11.06
N LEU A 99 1.50 -6.73 -10.70
CA LEU A 99 1.56 -5.50 -11.47
C LEU A 99 2.72 -4.58 -11.07
N PHE A 100 3.30 -4.71 -9.88
CA PHE A 100 4.35 -3.77 -9.45
C PHE A 100 5.57 -3.82 -10.37
N ALA A 101 6.09 -5.00 -10.69
CA ALA A 101 7.25 -5.14 -11.58
C ALA A 101 6.99 -4.60 -13.01
N PRO A 102 5.89 -4.97 -13.70
CA PRO A 102 5.63 -4.42 -15.03
C PRO A 102 5.31 -2.93 -15.00
N PHE A 103 4.60 -2.43 -13.98
CA PHE A 103 4.30 -1.00 -13.87
C PHE A 103 5.54 -0.17 -13.52
N ALA A 104 6.45 -0.70 -12.71
CA ALA A 104 7.75 -0.07 -12.43
C ALA A 104 8.51 0.17 -13.73
N ILE A 105 8.62 -0.84 -14.60
CA ILE A 105 9.28 -0.69 -15.89
C ILE A 105 8.52 0.27 -16.79
N PHE A 106 7.20 0.14 -16.88
CA PHE A 106 6.38 1.01 -17.72
C PHE A 106 6.55 2.49 -17.35
N TYR A 107 6.38 2.86 -16.08
CA TYR A 107 6.47 4.26 -15.69
C TYR A 107 7.91 4.80 -15.68
N VAL A 108 8.90 3.98 -15.31
CA VAL A 108 10.30 4.44 -15.27
C VAL A 108 10.90 4.50 -16.68
N GLN A 109 10.82 3.41 -17.46
CA GLN A 109 11.49 3.34 -18.76
C GLN A 109 10.67 3.97 -19.89
N ILE A 110 9.35 3.75 -19.92
CA ILE A 110 8.51 4.19 -21.05
C ILE A 110 7.98 5.60 -20.80
N VAL A 111 7.37 5.86 -19.64
CA VAL A 111 6.76 7.17 -19.37
C VAL A 111 7.82 8.21 -19.02
N SER A 112 8.73 7.88 -18.10
CA SER A 112 9.76 8.82 -17.65
C SER A 112 11.02 8.83 -18.52
N HIS A 113 11.11 8.01 -19.58
CA HIS A 113 12.29 7.90 -20.44
C HIS A 113 13.60 7.67 -19.65
N GLY A 114 13.51 6.96 -18.51
CA GLY A 114 14.65 6.65 -17.66
C GLY A 114 15.60 5.65 -18.31
N ASP A 115 16.79 5.51 -17.74
CA ASP A 115 17.83 4.63 -18.27
C ASP A 115 17.39 3.16 -18.22
N LYS A 116 17.52 2.46 -19.35
CA LYS A 116 17.10 1.05 -19.47
C LYS A 116 17.86 0.11 -18.53
N THR A 117 19.03 0.54 -18.04
CA THR A 117 19.92 -0.23 -17.17
C THR A 117 19.63 -0.06 -15.68
N SER A 118 18.82 0.91 -15.25
CA SER A 118 18.61 1.16 -13.82
C SER A 118 17.59 0.22 -13.16
N VAL A 119 16.66 -0.37 -13.94
CA VAL A 119 15.58 -1.22 -13.43
C VAL A 119 15.57 -2.59 -14.09
N SER A 120 15.99 -3.62 -13.33
CA SER A 120 15.86 -5.02 -13.74
C SER A 120 14.48 -5.58 -13.35
N TYR A 121 13.73 -6.08 -14.34
CA TYR A 121 12.45 -6.75 -14.12
C TYR A 121 12.56 -7.88 -13.10
N GLU A 122 13.57 -8.74 -13.30
CA GLU A 122 13.76 -9.93 -12.49
C GLU A 122 14.07 -9.57 -11.04
N GLY A 123 14.93 -8.57 -10.81
CA GLY A 123 15.26 -8.11 -9.46
C GLY A 123 14.05 -7.54 -8.73
N VAL A 124 13.22 -6.74 -9.42
CA VAL A 124 11.99 -6.18 -8.84
C VAL A 124 10.97 -7.29 -8.57
N ALA A 125 10.73 -8.19 -9.52
CA ALA A 125 9.77 -9.28 -9.39
C ALA A 125 10.16 -10.25 -8.26
N GLN A 126 11.44 -10.63 -8.17
CA GLN A 126 11.94 -11.46 -7.08
C GLN A 126 11.78 -10.77 -5.73
N SER A 127 12.17 -9.49 -5.64
CA SER A 127 12.04 -8.71 -4.40
C SER A 127 10.59 -8.65 -3.93
N VAL A 128 9.65 -8.33 -4.82
CA VAL A 128 8.23 -8.29 -4.48
C VAL A 128 7.69 -9.68 -4.12
N GLY A 129 8.08 -10.73 -4.85
CA GLY A 129 7.69 -12.10 -4.54
C GLY A 129 8.15 -12.54 -3.16
N VAL A 130 9.39 -12.23 -2.78
CA VAL A 130 9.96 -12.58 -1.48
C VAL A 130 9.38 -11.73 -0.36
N PHE A 131 9.38 -10.41 -0.50
CA PHE A 131 8.98 -9.48 0.58
C PHE A 131 7.47 -9.33 0.74
N LEU A 132 6.68 -9.53 -0.32
CA LEU A 132 5.22 -9.44 -0.30
C LEU A 132 4.57 -10.82 -0.39
N GLY A 133 5.01 -11.65 -1.34
CA GLY A 133 4.41 -12.94 -1.63
C GLY A 133 4.54 -13.95 -0.49
N ILE A 134 5.75 -14.13 0.08
CA ILE A 134 5.96 -15.06 1.19
C ILE A 134 5.13 -14.66 2.42
N PRO A 135 5.15 -13.40 2.90
CA PRO A 135 4.32 -12.99 4.04
C PRO A 135 2.81 -13.13 3.78
N LEU A 136 2.35 -12.92 2.55
CA LEU A 136 0.96 -13.12 2.17
C LEU A 136 0.57 -14.60 2.23
N GLY A 137 1.37 -15.48 1.61
CA GLY A 137 1.15 -16.92 1.65
C GLY A 137 1.17 -17.46 3.06
N ALA A 138 2.16 -17.07 3.87
CA ALA A 138 2.25 -17.45 5.27
C ALA A 138 1.01 -16.97 6.06
N ALA A 139 0.54 -15.74 5.84
CA ALA A 139 -0.61 -15.20 6.55
C ALA A 139 -1.91 -15.97 6.22
N VAL A 140 -2.11 -16.31 4.94
CA VAL A 140 -3.26 -17.11 4.49
C VAL A 140 -3.21 -18.52 5.09
N LEU A 141 -2.07 -19.21 5.00
CA LEU A 141 -1.90 -20.55 5.57
C LEU A 141 -2.11 -20.56 7.08
N THR A 142 -1.55 -19.57 7.79
CA THR A 142 -1.74 -19.43 9.24
C THR A 142 -3.21 -19.23 9.57
N ARG A 143 -3.91 -18.36 8.83
CA ARG A 143 -5.32 -18.11 9.12
C ARG A 143 -6.19 -19.32 8.85
N LEU A 144 -6.01 -19.99 7.72
CA LEU A 144 -6.80 -21.17 7.35
C LEU A 144 -6.54 -22.36 8.29
N GLY A 145 -5.28 -22.63 8.65
CA GLY A 145 -4.92 -23.75 9.53
C GLY A 145 -5.22 -23.48 11.00
N LEU A 146 -4.94 -22.29 11.51
CA LEU A 146 -5.12 -21.98 12.93
C LEU A 146 -6.58 -21.69 13.28
N ARG A 147 -7.40 -21.20 12.32
CA ARG A 147 -8.84 -21.02 12.51
C ARG A 147 -9.58 -22.35 12.63
N THR A 148 -9.26 -23.33 11.77
CA THR A 148 -9.89 -24.66 11.83
C THR A 148 -9.56 -25.41 13.11
N LEU A 149 -8.38 -25.17 13.70
CA LEU A 149 -7.93 -25.81 14.94
C LEU A 149 -8.41 -25.11 16.23
N LEU A 150 -8.42 -23.77 16.29
CA LEU A 150 -8.67 -23.02 17.53
C LEU A 150 -10.04 -22.34 17.61
N GLY A 151 -10.76 -22.20 16.50
CA GLY A 151 -11.99 -21.40 16.41
C GLY A 151 -11.75 -19.88 16.36
N GLU A 152 -12.73 -19.13 15.83
CA GLU A 152 -12.62 -17.71 15.47
C GLU A 152 -12.31 -16.80 16.67
N ASP A 153 -12.96 -17.04 17.81
CA ASP A 153 -12.81 -16.21 19.01
C ASP A 153 -11.42 -16.31 19.64
N ARG A 154 -10.82 -17.52 19.64
CA ARG A 154 -9.49 -17.76 20.20
C ARG A 154 -8.40 -17.21 19.29
N TYR A 155 -8.61 -17.27 17.97
CA TYR A 155 -7.72 -16.65 16.98
C TYR A 155 -7.68 -15.13 17.16
N GLN A 156 -8.84 -14.48 17.21
CA GLN A 156 -8.91 -13.01 17.35
C GLN A 156 -8.43 -12.53 18.72
N ARG A 157 -8.91 -13.12 19.82
CA ARG A 157 -8.59 -12.61 21.17
C ARG A 157 -7.17 -12.91 21.63
N ARG A 158 -6.58 -14.04 21.23
CA ARG A 158 -5.27 -14.47 21.70
C ARG A 158 -4.20 -14.28 20.62
N PHE A 159 -4.33 -14.92 19.47
CA PHE A 159 -3.28 -14.92 18.45
C PHE A 159 -3.02 -13.53 17.85
N ILE A 160 -4.07 -12.84 17.37
CA ILE A 160 -3.95 -11.52 16.76
C ILE A 160 -3.45 -10.46 17.74
N ARG A 161 -3.91 -10.50 19.00
CA ARG A 161 -3.47 -9.55 20.03
C ARG A 161 -1.97 -9.65 20.32
N TYR A 162 -1.40 -10.87 20.32
CA TYR A 162 0.03 -11.06 20.53
C TYR A 162 0.87 -10.68 19.31
N ILE A 163 0.38 -10.93 18.09
CA ILE A 163 1.16 -10.72 16.85
C ILE A 163 1.10 -9.28 16.33
N ALA A 164 0.00 -8.55 16.60
CA ALA A 164 -0.15 -7.15 16.20
C ALA A 164 1.04 -6.23 16.60
N PRO A 165 1.56 -6.22 17.85
CA PRO A 165 2.66 -5.35 18.24
C PRO A 165 3.98 -5.62 17.50
N PHE A 166 4.24 -6.87 17.08
CA PHE A 166 5.45 -7.20 16.32
C PHE A 166 5.56 -6.45 14.99
N SER A 167 4.43 -6.09 14.36
CA SER A 167 4.45 -5.28 13.16
C SER A 167 5.00 -3.88 13.41
N LEU A 168 4.62 -3.27 14.53
CA LEU A 168 5.09 -1.94 14.91
C LEU A 168 6.56 -1.97 15.33
N ILE A 169 6.95 -3.00 16.10
CA ILE A 169 8.34 -3.21 16.50
C ILE A 169 9.24 -3.40 15.27
N GLY A 170 8.83 -4.23 14.32
CA GLY A 170 9.59 -4.43 13.07
C GLY A 170 9.71 -3.16 12.22
N LEU A 171 8.65 -2.34 12.17
CA LEU A 171 8.67 -1.04 11.51
C LEU A 171 9.67 -0.10 12.18
N LEU A 172 9.57 0.08 13.50
CA LEU A 172 10.48 0.93 14.29
C LEU A 172 11.93 0.47 14.15
N TYR A 173 12.17 -0.85 14.23
CA TYR A 173 13.48 -1.43 14.01
C TYR A 173 14.03 -1.09 12.61
N THR A 174 13.22 -1.26 11.56
CA THR A 174 13.61 -0.94 10.19
C THR A 174 13.94 0.55 10.04
N ILE A 175 13.14 1.43 10.65
CA ILE A 175 13.40 2.87 10.67
C ILE A 175 14.74 3.18 11.34
N ILE A 176 14.99 2.62 12.52
CA ILE A 176 16.25 2.82 13.25
C ILE A 176 17.44 2.36 12.41
N VAL A 177 17.35 1.18 11.79
CA VAL A 177 18.43 0.63 10.94
C VAL A 177 18.65 1.50 9.69
N LEU A 178 17.58 1.94 9.03
CA LEU A 178 17.68 2.83 7.87
C LEU A 178 18.34 4.15 8.22
N PHE A 179 17.92 4.81 9.31
CA PHE A 179 18.52 6.07 9.75
C PHE A 179 19.95 5.90 10.27
N ALA A 180 20.27 4.79 10.93
CA ALA A 180 21.64 4.49 11.36
C ALA A 180 22.57 4.28 10.15
N SER A 181 22.11 3.58 9.10
CA SER A 181 22.91 3.30 7.91
C SER A 181 22.99 4.47 6.93
N GLN A 182 21.93 5.28 6.80
CA GLN A 182 21.82 6.32 5.77
C GLN A 182 21.83 7.75 6.33
N GLY A 183 21.89 7.91 7.66
CA GLY A 183 21.80 9.22 8.32
C GLY A 183 22.87 10.20 7.86
N ALA A 184 24.11 9.75 7.64
CA ALA A 184 25.19 10.60 7.15
C ALA A 184 24.92 11.15 5.73
N HIS A 185 24.33 10.33 4.85
CA HIS A 185 23.94 10.76 3.50
C HIS A 185 22.78 11.76 3.54
N VAL A 186 21.77 11.49 4.38
CA VAL A 186 20.61 12.38 4.57
C VAL A 186 21.04 13.77 5.05
N VAL A 187 21.97 13.85 6.00
CA VAL A 187 22.47 15.14 6.52
C VAL A 187 23.30 15.89 5.48
N ARG A 188 24.14 15.18 4.70
CA ARG A 188 24.97 15.81 3.66
C ARG A 188 24.17 16.29 2.45
N GLN A 189 23.04 15.65 2.14
CA GLN A 189 22.20 15.95 0.97
C GLN A 189 20.84 16.54 1.38
N ILE A 190 20.81 17.39 2.40
CA ILE A 190 19.55 17.91 2.93
C ILE A 190 18.73 18.70 1.91
N THR A 191 19.40 19.37 0.96
CA THR A 191 18.74 20.09 -0.13
C THR A 191 17.99 19.14 -1.06
N ASP A 192 18.57 17.97 -1.35
CA ASP A 192 17.95 16.95 -2.20
C ASP A 192 16.75 16.32 -1.47
N VAL A 193 16.88 16.06 -0.17
CA VAL A 193 15.79 15.55 0.68
C VAL A 193 14.60 16.51 0.67
N LEU A 194 14.83 17.81 0.88
CA LEU A 194 13.78 18.83 0.87
C LEU A 194 13.10 18.93 -0.50
N ARG A 195 13.86 18.80 -1.59
CA ARG A 195 13.31 18.77 -2.97
C ARG A 195 12.42 17.56 -3.21
N VAL A 196 12.70 16.41 -2.59
CA VAL A 196 11.85 15.20 -2.66
C VAL A 196 10.62 15.32 -1.76
N CYS A 197 10.73 15.98 -0.61
CA CYS A 197 9.58 16.20 0.28
C CYS A 197 8.48 17.04 -0.37
N ALA A 198 8.83 18.05 -1.17
CA ALA A 198 7.87 18.93 -1.83
C ALA A 198 6.85 18.18 -2.74
N PRO A 199 7.27 17.38 -3.75
CA PRO A 199 6.33 16.63 -4.57
C PRO A 199 5.56 15.58 -3.77
N LEU A 200 6.14 14.97 -2.73
CA LEU A 200 5.41 14.03 -1.86
C LEU A 200 4.27 14.71 -1.09
N LEU A 201 4.48 15.93 -0.59
CA LEU A 201 3.44 16.71 0.08
C LEU A 201 2.33 17.10 -0.89
N VAL A 202 2.68 17.60 -2.07
CA VAL A 202 1.71 17.95 -3.12
C VAL A 202 0.92 16.71 -3.55
N TYR A 203 1.61 15.59 -3.78
CA TYR A 203 1.01 14.31 -4.11
C TYR A 203 -0.02 13.89 -3.05
N PHE A 204 0.38 13.90 -1.77
CA PHE A 204 -0.50 13.51 -0.68
C PHE A 204 -1.73 14.42 -0.59
N LEU A 205 -1.55 15.74 -0.57
CA LEU A 205 -2.65 16.70 -0.44
C LEU A 205 -3.63 16.58 -1.61
N VAL A 206 -3.14 16.53 -2.85
CA VAL A 206 -4.00 16.47 -4.04
C VAL A 206 -4.73 15.14 -4.13
N ILE A 207 -4.03 14.00 -4.02
CA ILE A 207 -4.66 12.68 -4.15
C ILE A 207 -5.63 12.41 -3.01
N PHE A 208 -5.27 12.77 -1.77
CA PHE A 208 -6.15 12.60 -0.62
C PHE A 208 -7.43 13.45 -0.77
N THR A 209 -7.28 14.76 -1.01
CA THR A 209 -8.43 15.66 -1.12
C THR A 209 -9.30 15.34 -2.32
N SER A 210 -8.71 15.03 -3.49
CA SER A 210 -9.47 14.64 -4.67
C SER A 210 -10.22 13.32 -4.49
N THR A 211 -9.61 12.33 -3.84
CA THR A 211 -10.27 11.05 -3.56
C THR A 211 -11.42 11.23 -2.59
N VAL A 212 -11.23 12.00 -1.50
CA VAL A 212 -12.31 12.30 -0.54
C VAL A 212 -13.46 13.05 -1.22
N TRP A 213 -13.13 14.06 -2.04
CA TRP A 213 -14.13 14.82 -2.79
C TRP A 213 -14.88 13.96 -3.81
N PHE A 214 -14.19 13.07 -4.51
CA PHE A 214 -14.79 12.14 -5.45
C PHE A 214 -15.72 11.15 -4.75
N CYS A 215 -15.30 10.56 -3.63
CA CYS A 215 -16.14 9.68 -2.81
C CYS A 215 -17.38 10.41 -2.28
N TRP A 216 -17.23 11.67 -1.84
CA TRP A 216 -18.34 12.50 -1.41
C TRP A 216 -19.34 12.75 -2.55
N LYS A 217 -18.85 13.11 -3.75
CA LYS A 217 -19.68 13.38 -4.93
C LYS A 217 -20.41 12.13 -5.45
N MET A 218 -19.78 10.96 -5.38
CA MET A 218 -20.40 9.70 -5.77
C MET A 218 -21.47 9.21 -4.78
N GLY A 219 -21.65 9.91 -3.64
CA GLY A 219 -22.61 9.49 -2.63
C GLY A 219 -22.26 8.15 -2.01
N PHE A 220 -20.98 7.73 -2.05
CA PHE A 220 -20.50 6.62 -1.26
C PHE A 220 -20.63 7.04 0.20
N GLY A 221 -21.78 6.69 0.79
CA GLY A 221 -22.13 7.14 2.12
C GLY A 221 -21.01 6.76 3.08
N TYR A 222 -20.54 7.75 3.85
CA TYR A 222 -19.98 7.46 5.15
C TYR A 222 -21.06 6.65 5.87
N ARG A 223 -20.95 5.32 5.90
CA ARG A 223 -21.59 4.52 6.93
C ARG A 223 -20.86 4.86 8.23
N LEU A 224 -21.05 6.11 8.68
CA LEU A 224 -21.01 6.48 10.07
C LEU A 224 -21.92 5.47 10.76
N TYR A 225 -21.30 4.63 11.58
CA TYR A 225 -21.91 3.72 12.52
C TYR A 225 -23.31 4.16 12.96
N ARG A 226 -24.34 3.74 12.22
CA ARG A 226 -25.67 3.63 12.77
C ARG A 226 -25.66 2.35 13.58
N CYS A 227 -25.33 2.52 14.86
CA CYS A 227 -25.79 1.75 16.00
C CYS A 227 -26.25 0.32 15.69
N LYS A 228 -25.43 -0.68 16.04
CA LYS A 228 -25.96 -1.90 16.63
C LYS A 228 -25.53 -1.93 18.10
N GLN A 229 -26.43 -1.38 18.90
CA GLN A 229 -26.75 -1.87 20.25
C GLN A 229 -26.89 -3.40 20.24
#